data_AF-A0A9D9HPB5-F1
#
_entry.id   AF-A0A9D9HPB5-F1
#
_cell.length_a   1.000
_cell.length_b   1.000
_cell.length_c   1.000
_cell.angle_alpha   90.00
_cell.angle_beta   90.00
_cell.angle_gamma   90.00
#
_symmetry.space_group_name_H-M   'P 1'
#
loop_
_entity.id
_entity.type
_entity.pdbx_description
1 polymer ?
#
loop_
_entity_poly.entity_id
_entity_poly.type
_entity_poly.pdbx_seq_one_letter_code
_entity_poly.pdbx_strand_id
1 'polypeptide(L)' 'MEEAMSSGLNREICHCKKVTYNDIEKALHDSKNFGQVEKAFEDVQMVTHCSTGCGGCHDEILKTISEIMSK' A
#
# COMPACT_ATOMS: atom_id res chain seq x y z
N MET A 1 9.74 -19.17 -6.09
CA MET A 1 9.93 -17.83 -6.64
C MET A 1 8.73 -17.02 -6.21
N GLU A 2 8.75 -16.26 -5.13
CA GLU A 2 9.80 -15.84 -4.17
C GLU A 2 9.07 -15.87 -2.80
N GLU A 3 9.42 -16.76 -1.86
CA GLU A 3 10.28 -16.55 -0.69
C GLU A 3 10.02 -15.29 0.16
N ALA A 4 9.41 -15.56 1.33
CA ALA A 4 9.57 -14.91 2.64
C ALA A 4 9.25 -13.39 2.80
N MET A 5 8.11 -13.10 3.42
CA MET A 5 8.04 -11.96 4.35
C MET A 5 7.80 -12.42 5.78
N SER A 6 8.82 -12.16 6.59
CA SER A 6 8.94 -12.41 8.02
C SER A 6 7.94 -11.59 8.83
N SER A 7 7.13 -12.31 9.62
CA SER A 7 6.70 -11.94 10.97
C SER A 7 6.24 -10.49 11.23
N GLY A 8 4.92 -10.26 11.08
CA GLY A 8 4.12 -10.04 12.29
C GLY A 8 3.75 -8.61 12.70
N LEU A 9 3.89 -7.57 11.87
CA LEU A 9 3.19 -6.31 12.10
C LEU A 9 2.45 -5.84 10.85
N ASN A 10 1.15 -6.13 10.76
CA ASN A 10 0.22 -5.42 9.88
C ASN A 10 0.08 -3.99 10.42
N ARG A 11 1.09 -3.14 10.19
CA ARG A 11 1.11 -1.75 10.64
C ARG A 11 -0.10 -1.04 10.01
N GLU A 12 -0.91 -0.39 10.84
CA GLU A 12 -1.95 0.53 10.39
C GLU A 12 -1.26 1.77 9.81
N ILE A 13 -1.55 2.08 8.54
CA ILE A 13 -0.99 3.22 7.81
C ILE A 13 -2.01 4.35 7.70
N CYS A 14 -3.28 4.01 7.47
CA CYS A 14 -4.36 4.98 7.47
C CYS A 14 -5.34 4.70 8.59
N HIS A 15 -5.37 5.56 9.61
CA HIS A 15 -6.35 5.45 10.69
C HIS A 15 -7.79 5.71 10.22
N CYS A 16 -7.99 6.66 9.31
CA CYS A 16 -9.32 7.06 8.85
C CYS A 16 -10.09 5.93 8.15
N LYS A 17 -9.37 5.12 7.38
CA LYS A 17 -9.93 4.03 6.58
C LYS A 17 -9.50 2.65 7.07
N LYS A 18 -8.77 2.59 8.20
CA LYS A 18 -8.22 1.37 8.79
C LYS A 18 -7.40 0.54 7.78
N VAL A 19 -6.61 1.24 6.96
CA VAL A 19 -5.75 0.62 5.94
C VAL A 19 -4.47 0.16 6.60
N THR A 20 -4.14 -1.11 6.41
CA THR A 20 -2.90 -1.71 6.91
C THR A 20 -1.90 -1.96 5.78
N TYR A 21 -0.65 -2.24 6.14
CA TYR A 21 0.39 -2.65 5.19
C TYR A 21 -0.08 -3.80 4.27
N ASN A 22 -0.77 -4.80 4.84
CA ASN A 22 -1.23 -5.97 4.08
C ASN A 22 -2.36 -5.63 3.10
N ASP A 23 -3.20 -4.64 3.39
CA ASP A 23 -4.21 -4.15 2.45
C ASP A 23 -3.54 -3.49 1.23
N ILE A 24 -2.47 -2.72 1.47
CA ILE A 24 -1.68 -2.08 0.41
C ILE A 24 -0.96 -3.14 -0.42
N GLU A 25 -0.29 -4.09 0.22
CA GLU A 25 0.41 -5.20 -0.45
C GLU A 25 -0.54 -6.02 -1.32
N LYS A 26 -1.71 -6.39 -0.79
CA LYS A 26 -2.73 -7.12 -1.56
C LYS A 26 -3.26 -6.31 -2.74
N ALA A 27 -3.56 -5.02 -2.53
CA ALA A 27 -4.03 -4.15 -3.60
C ALA A 27 -2.95 -3.96 -4.69
N LEU A 28 -1.67 -3.92 -4.30
CA LEU A 28 -0.55 -3.91 -5.25
C LEU A 28 -0.36 -5.22 -5.99
N HIS A 29 -0.51 -6.35 -5.30
CA HIS A 29 -0.42 -7.67 -5.90
C HIS A 29 -1.50 -7.91 -6.97
N ASP A 30 -2.69 -7.32 -6.77
CA ASP A 30 -3.79 -7.35 -7.73
C ASP A 30 -3.63 -6.27 -8.83
N SER A 31 -2.94 -5.17 -8.52
CA SER A 31 -2.61 -4.13 -9.49
C SER A 31 -1.70 -4.67 -10.59
N LYS A 32 -1.92 -4.19 -11.82
CA LYS A 32 -1.07 -4.52 -12.99
C LYS A 32 0.04 -3.50 -13.20
N ASN A 33 0.12 -2.46 -12.37
CA ASN A 33 0.98 -1.30 -12.54
C ASN A 33 2.25 -1.39 -11.68
N PHE A 34 3.04 -2.46 -11.85
CA PHE A 34 4.31 -2.67 -11.14
C PHE A 34 5.48 -1.76 -11.58
N GLY A 35 5.25 -0.81 -12.48
CA GLY A 35 6.30 0.04 -13.03
C GLY A 35 6.35 1.47 -12.46
N GLN A 36 5.27 1.93 -11.81
CA GLN A 36 5.14 3.31 -11.35
C GLN A 36 4.43 3.36 -10.01
N VAL A 37 5.13 3.87 -8.99
CA VAL A 37 4.61 4.03 -7.62
C VAL A 37 3.34 4.88 -7.61
N GLU A 38 3.26 5.95 -8.42
CA GLU A 38 2.09 6.80 -8.52
C GLU A 38 0.86 6.05 -9.05
N LYS A 39 1.03 5.19 -10.06
CA LYS A 39 -0.06 4.38 -10.60
C LYS A 39 -0.50 3.28 -9.64
N ALA A 40 0.48 2.63 -9.00
CA ALA A 40 0.18 1.67 -7.95
C ALA A 40 -0.57 2.33 -6.78
N PHE A 41 -0.22 3.58 -6.44
CA PHE A 41 -0.96 4.35 -5.44
C PHE A 41 -2.40 4.63 -5.88
N GLU A 42 -2.65 4.99 -7.14
CA GLU A 42 -4.02 5.17 -7.64
C GLU A 42 -4.85 3.89 -7.48
N ASP A 43 -4.29 2.73 -7.83
CA ASP A 43 -4.95 1.43 -7.67
C ASP A 43 -5.22 1.10 -6.19
N VAL A 44 -4.21 1.27 -5.33
CA VAL A 44 -4.34 1.09 -3.88
C VAL A 44 -5.37 2.04 -3.30
N GLN A 45 -5.40 3.29 -3.75
CA GLN A 45 -6.36 4.29 -3.32
C GLN A 45 -7.78 3.94 -3.77
N MET A 46 -7.96 3.38 -4.97
CA MET A 46 -9.27 2.92 -5.43
C MET A 46 -9.80 1.76 -4.60
N VAL A 47 -8.93 0.83 -4.19
CA VAL A 47 -9.33 -0.35 -3.40
C VAL A 47 -9.54 0.00 -1.91
N THR A 48 -8.61 0.74 -1.32
CA THR A 48 -8.58 1.01 0.13
C THR A 48 -9.27 2.32 0.53
N HIS A 49 -9.55 3.18 -0.45
CA HIS A 49 -10.05 4.54 -0.26
C HIS A 49 -9.18 5.43 0.65
N CYS A 50 -7.90 5.08 0.83
CA CYS A 50 -6.97 5.90 1.59
C CYS A 50 -6.86 7.33 1.03
N SER A 51 -6.35 8.28 1.80
CA SER A 51 -6.17 9.68 1.36
C SER A 51 -7.45 10.46 0.97
N THR A 52 -8.64 9.84 0.96
CA THR A 52 -9.94 10.52 0.73
C THR A 52 -10.52 11.19 1.99
N GLY A 53 -9.87 11.01 3.14
CA GLY A 53 -10.24 11.61 4.42
C GLY A 53 -9.34 12.78 4.79
N CYS A 54 -8.41 12.56 5.73
CA CYS A 54 -7.49 13.61 6.21
C CYS A 54 -6.28 13.86 5.30
N GLY A 55 -5.98 12.97 4.34
CA GLY A 55 -4.80 13.06 3.47
C GLY A 55 -3.46 12.75 4.13
N GLY A 56 -3.34 12.76 5.47
CA GLY A 56 -2.06 12.60 6.17
C GLY A 56 -1.38 11.23 6.06
N CYS A 57 -2.04 10.24 5.47
CA CYS A 57 -1.45 8.92 5.19
C CYS A 57 -0.84 8.81 3.80
N HIS A 58 -0.97 9.84 2.94
CA HIS A 58 -0.55 9.80 1.54
C HIS A 58 0.93 9.43 1.37
N ASP A 59 1.83 10.19 1.98
CA ASP A 59 3.28 9.95 1.92
C ASP A 59 3.67 8.58 2.48
N GLU A 60 3.02 8.14 3.56
CA GLU A 60 3.34 6.87 4.20
C GLU A 60 2.90 5.69 3.33
N ILE A 61 1.76 5.80 2.65
CA ILE A 61 1.32 4.80 1.68
C ILE A 61 2.29 4.77 0.49
N LEU A 62 2.63 5.91 -0.12
CA LEU A 62 3.60 5.95 -1.23
C LEU A 62 4.93 5.29 -0.84
N LYS A 63 5.42 5.57 0.38
CA LYS A 63 6.63 4.94 0.91
C LYS A 63 6.49 3.43 1.03
N THR A 64 5.37 2.95 1.58
CA THR A 64 5.10 1.50 1.70
C THR A 64 5.01 0.83 0.34
N ILE A 65 4.34 1.45 -0.63
CA ILE A 65 4.27 0.96 -2.01
C ILE A 65 5.69 0.84 -2.59
N SER A 66 6.50 1.89 -2.47
CA SER A 66 7.89 1.87 -2.93
C SER A 66 8.73 0.80 -2.24
N GLU A 67 8.51 0.55 -0.95
CA GLU A 67 9.19 -0.50 -0.19
C GLU A 67 8.82 -1.89 -0.70
N ILE A 68 7.52 -2.15 -0.93
CA ILE A 68 7.01 -3.41 -1.50
C ILE A 68 7.60 -3.64 -2.90
N MET A 69 7.63 -2.60 -3.74
CA MET A 69 8.17 -2.70 -5.11
C MET A 69 9.69 -2.81 -5.18
N SER A 70 10.40 -2.38 -4.13
CA SER A 70 11.87 -2.47 -4.06
C SER A 70 12.37 -3.73 -3.35
N LYS A 71 11.45 -4.58 -2.87
CA LYS A 71 11.74 -5.92 -2.36
C LYS A 71 11.64 -6.94 -3.48
#